data_AF-A0A508T7X4-F1
#
_entry.id   AF-A0A508T7X4-F1
#
_cell.length_a   1.000
_cell.length_b   1.000
_cell.length_c   1.000
_cell.angle_alpha   90.00
_cell.angle_beta   90.00
_cell.angle_gamma   90.00
#
_symmetry.space_group_name_H-M   'P 1'
#
loop_
_entity.id
_entity.type
_entity.pdbx_description
1 polymer ?
#
loop_
_entity_poly.entity_id
_entity_poly.type
_entity_poly.pdbx_seq_one_letter_code
_entity_poly.pdbx_strand_id
1 'polypeptide(L)' 'MYDVYLNERNDLLVVPRGNSIPIDLNRKWRKKRIVRSVSEQIREDVRIYGYHRRKLPLSRSMKTLADKLA' A
#
# COMPACT_ATOMS: atom_id res chain seq x y z
N MET A 1 15.24 0.54 -2.68
CA MET A 1 14.23 1.63 -2.69
C MET A 1 12.88 1.04 -3.07
N TYR A 2 11.79 1.69 -2.67
CA TYR A 2 10.45 1.12 -2.85
C TYR A 2 9.46 2.16 -3.38
N ASP A 3 8.59 1.70 -4.27
CA ASP A 3 7.42 2.46 -4.70
C ASP A 3 6.23 2.06 -3.83
N VAL A 4 5.52 3.07 -3.32
CA VAL A 4 4.37 2.89 -2.43
C VAL A 4 3.12 3.34 -3.16
N TYR A 5 2.13 2.46 -3.22
CA TYR A 5 0.84 2.68 -3.88
C TYR A 5 -0.30 2.59 -2.87
N LEU A 6 -1.39 3.30 -3.18
CA LEU A 6 -2.69 3.15 -2.52
C LEU A 6 -3.77 2.87 -3.55
N ASN A 7 -4.85 2.23 -3.14
CA ASN A 7 -6.06 2.12 -3.93
C ASN A 7 -7.25 2.80 -3.23
N GLU A 8 -8.40 2.80 -3.91
CA GLU A 8 -9.67 3.34 -3.42
C GLU A 8 -10.20 2.66 -2.16
N ARG A 9 -9.82 1.41 -1.90
CA ARG A 9 -10.17 0.66 -0.68
C ARG A 9 -9.20 0.90 0.47
N ASN A 10 -8.28 1.86 0.30
CA ASN A 10 -7.25 2.21 1.27
C ASN A 10 -6.30 1.03 1.56
N ASP A 11 -6.09 0.14 0.59
CA ASP A 11 -5.01 -0.84 0.69
C ASP A 11 -3.68 -0.19 0.33
N LEU A 12 -2.63 -0.58 1.04
CA LEU A 12 -1.24 -0.25 0.77
C LEU A 12 -0.59 -1.36 -0.03
N LEU A 13 0.13 -0.98 -1.08
CA LEU A 13 1.03 -1.86 -1.83
C LEU A 13 2.43 -1.25 -1.83
N VAL A 14 3.43 -2.09 -1.58
CA VAL A 14 4.84 -1.73 -1.64
C VAL A 14 5.55 -2.71 -2.57
N VAL A 15 6.26 -2.18 -3.56
CA VAL A 15 7.07 -2.96 -4.52
C VAL A 15 8.48 -2.39 -4.60
N PRO A 16 9.49 -3.17 -5.02
CA PRO A 16 10.79 -2.63 -5.37
C PRO A 16 10.64 -1.51 -6.39
N ARG A 17 11.41 -0.42 -6.23
CA ARG A 17 11.31 0.74 -7.11
C ARG A 17 11.60 0.32 -8.56
N GLY A 18 10.73 0.72 -9.48
CA GLY A 18 10.86 0.43 -10.90
C GLY A 18 10.23 -0.90 -11.32
N ASN A 19 9.76 -1.73 -10.38
CA ASN A 19 9.03 -2.94 -10.71
C ASN A 19 7.57 -2.61 -11.03
N SER A 20 7.01 -3.36 -11.98
CA SER A 20 5.59 -3.32 -12.29
C SER A 20 4.74 -3.85 -11.14
N ILE A 21 3.51 -3.37 -11.06
CA ILE A 21 2.51 -3.94 -10.16
C ILE A 21 2.12 -5.34 -10.68
N PRO A 22 2.14 -6.38 -9.83
CA PRO A 22 1.71 -7.71 -10.21
C PRO A 22 0.30 -7.73 -10.80
N ILE A 23 0.09 -8.47 -11.89
CA ILE A 23 -1.17 -8.48 -12.65
C ILE A 23 -2.34 -9.09 -11.86
N ASP A 24 -2.04 -9.99 -10.92
CA ASP A 24 -2.98 -10.58 -9.96
C ASP A 24 -3.58 -9.53 -9.00
N LEU A 25 -2.91 -8.39 -8.82
CA LEU A 25 -3.40 -7.27 -8.03
C LEU A 25 -4.27 -6.33 -8.88
N ASN A 26 -5.34 -6.88 -9.48
CA ASN A 26 -6.27 -6.18 -10.38
C ASN A 26 -7.08 -5.09 -9.67
N ARG A 27 -6.43 -3.97 -9.36
CA ARG A 27 -7.00 -2.80 -8.69
C ARG A 27 -6.43 -1.52 -9.30
N LYS A 28 -7.19 -0.43 -9.16
CA LYS A 28 -6.72 0.91 -9.51
C LYS A 28 -5.73 1.41 -8.46
N TRP A 29 -4.46 1.08 -8.64
CA TRP A 29 -3.37 1.54 -7.80
C TRP A 29 -2.91 2.94 -8.23
N ARG A 30 -2.80 3.85 -7.26
CA ARG A 30 -2.22 5.18 -7.43
C ARG A 30 -0.92 5.27 -6.67
N LYS A 31 0.16 5.66 -7.35
CA LYS A 31 1.46 5.89 -6.71
C LYS A 31 1.32 7.03 -5.69
N LYS A 32 1.68 6.74 -4.43
CA LYS A 32 1.64 7.71 -3.33
C LYS A 32 2.98 8.39 -3.13
N ARG A 33 4.06 7.61 -3.02
CA ARG A 33 5.41 8.12 -2.76
C ARG A 33 6.48 7.07 -3.06
N ILE A 34 7.72 7.52 -3.04
CA ILE A 34 8.92 6.68 -3.09
C ILE A 34 9.56 6.72 -1.70
N VAL A 35 10.02 5.58 -1.20
CA VAL A 35 10.74 5.50 0.09
C VAL A 35 12.09 4.81 -0.05
N ARG A 36 13.07 5.25 0.75
CA ARG A 36 14.42 4.66 0.77
C ARG A 36 14.45 3.35 1.56
N SER A 37 13.72 3.29 2.67
CA SER A 37 13.67 2.16 3.59
C SER A 37 12.23 1.79 3.96
N VAL A 38 12.06 0.55 4.42
CA VAL A 38 10.82 -0.03 4.94
C VAL A 38 11.14 -0.87 6.17
N SER A 39 10.11 -1.23 6.95
CA SER A 39 10.26 -2.17 8.07
C SER A 39 10.72 -3.55 7.59
N GLU A 40 11.29 -4.33 8.51
CA GLU A 40 11.78 -5.67 8.24
C GLU A 40 10.70 -6.58 7.63
N GLN A 41 9.49 -6.59 8.20
CA GLN A 41 8.38 -7.37 7.64
C GLN A 41 8.09 -7.04 6.17
N ILE A 42 8.05 -5.75 5.82
CA ILE A 42 7.79 -5.33 4.44
C ILE A 42 8.95 -5.77 3.54
N ARG A 43 10.18 -5.67 4.03
CA ARG A 43 11.36 -6.11 3.29
C ARG A 43 11.32 -7.60 3.02
N GLU A 44 10.92 -8.39 4.00
CA GLU A 44 10.84 -9.85 3.89
C GLU A 44 9.72 -10.28 2.94
N ASP A 45 8.53 -9.69 3.05
CA ASP A 45 7.43 -9.97 2.14
C ASP A 45 7.81 -9.62 0.69
N VAL A 46 8.47 -8.46 0.49
CA VAL A 46 8.98 -8.08 -0.83
C VAL A 46 10.04 -9.05 -1.33
N ARG A 47 10.88 -9.62 -0.46
CA ARG A 47 11.92 -10.58 -0.83
C ARG A 47 11.32 -11.92 -1.26
N ILE A 48 10.32 -12.43 -0.54
CA ILE A 48 9.69 -13.73 -0.82
C ILE A 48 8.69 -13.62 -1.98
N TYR A 49 7.81 -12.62 -1.94
CA TYR A 49 6.65 -12.54 -2.83
C TYR A 49 6.80 -11.49 -3.94
N GLY A 50 7.86 -10.67 -3.91
CA GLY A 50 8.06 -9.57 -4.84
C GLY A 50 7.27 -8.30 -4.48
N TYR A 51 6.39 -8.35 -3.48
CA TYR A 51 5.61 -7.20 -3.00
C TYR A 51 5.12 -7.39 -1.56
N HIS A 52 4.70 -6.30 -0.91
CA HIS A 52 3.94 -6.31 0.33
C HIS A 52 2.58 -5.64 0.14
N ARG A 53 1.50 -6.26 0.62
CA ARG A 53 0.15 -5.70 0.58
C ARG A 53 -0.51 -5.78 1.94
N ARG A 54 -1.16 -4.69 2.38
CA ARG A 54 -2.02 -4.71 3.56
C ARG A 54 -3.15 -3.69 3.49
N LYS A 55 -4.26 -3.97 4.16
CA LYS A 55 -5.34 -2.99 4.35
C LYS A 55 -4.91 -1.96 5.39
N LEU A 56 -5.08 -0.67 5.10
CA LEU A 56 -4.87 0.36 6.11
C LEU A 56 -6.17 0.61 6.87
N PRO A 57 -6.10 0.93 8.18
CA PRO A 57 -7.25 1.45 8.89
C PRO A 57 -7.76 2.71 8.20
N LEU A 58 -9.07 2.97 8.32
CA LEU A 58 -9.67 4.21 7.82
C LEU A 58 -8.81 5.39 8.26
N SER A 59 -8.50 6.26 7.31
CA SER A 59 -7.82 7.53 7.63
C SER A 59 -8.57 8.22 8.75
N ARG A 60 -7.85 8.85 9.69
CA ARG A 60 -8.45 9.57 10.82
C ARG A 60 -9.56 10.54 10.35
N SER A 61 -9.35 11.22 9.22
CA SER A 61 -10.35 12.11 8.61
C SER A 61 -11.62 11.38 8.15
N MET A 62 -11.50 10.18 7.56
CA MET A 62 -12.67 9.38 7.17
C MET A 62 -13.34 8.71 8.36
N LYS A 63 -12.55 8.34 9.38
CA LYS A 63 -13.09 7.80 10.64
C LYS A 63 -13.99 8.83 11.31
N THR A 64 -13.54 10.08 11.43
CA THR A 64 -14.35 11.18 11.98
C THR A 64 -15.61 11.46 11.15
N LEU A 65 -15.59 11.27 9.83
CA LEU A 65 -16.79 11.42 9.00
C LEU A 65 -17.78 10.27 9.21
N ALA A 66 -17.27 9.03 9.28
CA ALA A 66 -18.10 7.86 9.55
C ALA A 66 -18.75 7.93 10.94
N ASP A 67 -17.99 8.35 11.95
CA ASP A 67 -18.48 8.52 13.33
C ASP A 67 -19.56 9.63 13.45
N LYS A 68 -19.64 10.57 12.50
CA LYS A 68 -20.67 11.64 12.46
C LYS A 68 -21.94 11.26 11.70
N LEU A 69 -21.91 10.19 10.92
CA LEU A 69 -23.02 9.72 10.08
C LEU A 69 -23.73 8.48 10.68
N ALA A 70 -23.24 7.97 11.81
CA ALA A 70 -23.82 6.89 12.60
C ALA A 70 -24.54 7.47 13.82
#